data_AF-A0A4S8QFG6-F1
#
_entry.id   AF-A0A4S8QFG6-F1
#
_cell.length_a   1.000
_cell.length_b   1.000
_cell.length_c   1.000
_cell.angle_alpha   90.00
_cell.angle_beta   90.00
_cell.angle_gamma   90.00
#
_symmetry.space_group_name_H-M   'P 1'
#
loop_
_entity.id
_entity.type
_entity.pdbx_description
1 polymer ?
#
loop_
_entity_poly.entity_id
_entity_poly.type
_entity_poly.pdbx_seq_one_letter_code
_entity_poly.pdbx_strand_id
1 'polypeptide(L)'
;MPVTVPSADQILGETASQMREIAADPHFRGDPVATGLSRSMVTAASTTHSIEATMSLDLKLSNIRLPHDIARSVSFCEEVSAEAGVVLTELHAACARARTKILAAVRGEGKR
;
A
#
# COMPACT_ATOMS: atom_id res chain seq x y z
N MET A 1 2.32 16.77 -10.76
CA MET A 1 1.39 15.87 -11.50
C MET A 1 0.84 14.84 -10.53
N PRO A 2 -0.34 14.23 -10.75
CA PRO A 2 -0.98 13.41 -9.73
C PRO A 2 -0.25 12.06 -9.57
N VAL A 3 0.14 11.75 -8.33
CA VAL A 3 0.51 10.39 -7.92
C VAL A 3 -0.69 9.49 -8.17
N THR A 4 -0.46 8.37 -8.85
CA THR A 4 -1.49 7.37 -9.11
C THR A 4 -1.42 6.30 -8.02
N VAL A 5 -2.54 6.11 -7.33
CA VAL A 5 -2.72 5.06 -6.32
C VAL A 5 -3.99 4.29 -6.67
N PRO A 6 -4.04 2.96 -6.47
CA PRO A 6 -5.26 2.17 -6.61
C PRO A 6 -6.43 2.80 -5.83
N SER A 7 -7.63 2.67 -6.39
CA SER A 7 -8.82 3.21 -5.74
C SER A 7 -9.07 2.50 -4.41
N ALA A 8 -9.76 3.18 -3.49
CA ALA A 8 -10.09 2.57 -2.20
C ALA A 8 -10.89 1.27 -2.37
N ASP A 9 -11.81 1.22 -3.33
CA ASP A 9 -12.65 0.04 -3.58
C ASP A 9 -11.83 -1.11 -4.16
N GLN A 10 -10.84 -0.81 -5.02
CA GLN A 10 -9.92 -1.82 -5.52
C GLN A 10 -9.09 -2.43 -4.38
N ILE A 11 -8.47 -1.59 -3.55
CA ILE A 11 -7.66 -2.04 -2.41
C ILE A 11 -8.49 -2.91 -1.47
N LEU A 12 -9.70 -2.47 -1.14
CA LEU A 12 -10.60 -3.20 -0.24
C LEU A 12 -11.07 -4.52 -0.85
N GLY A 13 -11.43 -4.52 -2.14
CA GLY A 13 -11.89 -5.72 -2.85
C GLY A 13 -10.81 -6.80 -2.94
N GLU A 14 -9.60 -6.43 -3.35
CA GLU A 14 -8.46 -7.36 -3.45
C GLU A 14 -8.08 -7.91 -2.08
N THR A 15 -8.01 -7.04 -1.07
CA THR A 15 -7.69 -7.44 0.31
C THR A 15 -8.74 -8.39 0.88
N ALA A 16 -10.03 -8.11 0.65
CA ALA A 16 -11.11 -8.96 1.11
C ALA A 16 -11.07 -10.35 0.45
N SER A 17 -10.69 -10.45 -0.83
CA SER A 17 -10.49 -11.74 -1.50
C SER A 17 -9.38 -12.54 -0.82
N GLN A 18 -8.21 -11.92 -0.63
CA GLN A 18 -7.06 -12.56 0.01
C GLN A 18 -7.37 -13.01 1.44
N MET A 19 -8.05 -12.19 2.23
CA MET A 19 -8.45 -12.54 3.59
C MET A 19 -9.41 -13.72 3.62
N ARG A 20 -10.38 -13.78 2.70
CA ARG A 20 -11.30 -14.92 2.59
C ARG A 20 -10.57 -16.20 2.20
N GLU A 21 -9.63 -16.12 1.27
CA GLU A 21 -8.79 -17.25 0.87
C GLU A 21 -7.97 -17.78 2.06
N ILE A 22 -7.36 -16.90 2.85
CA ILE A 22 -6.62 -17.28 4.07
C ILE A 22 -7.56 -17.89 5.11
N ALA A 23 -8.73 -17.30 5.33
CA ALA A 23 -9.70 -17.77 6.31
C ALA A 23 -10.33 -19.12 5.92
N ALA A 24 -10.43 -19.41 4.63
CA ALA A 24 -10.96 -20.66 4.10
C ALA A 24 -9.95 -21.82 4.14
N ASP A 25 -8.66 -21.55 4.36
CA ASP A 25 -7.63 -22.60 4.45
C ASP A 25 -7.73 -23.36 5.79
N PRO A 26 -8.10 -24.66 5.78
CA PRO A 26 -8.25 -25.46 6.99
C PRO A 26 -6.93 -25.71 7.73
N HIS A 27 -5.79 -25.51 7.07
CA HIS A 27 -4.46 -25.66 7.65
C HIS A 27 -3.89 -24.37 8.21
N PHE A 28 -4.52 -23.22 7.94
CA PHE A 28 -4.07 -21.96 8.46
C PHE A 28 -4.25 -21.92 9.99
N ARG A 29 -3.20 -21.47 10.69
CA ARG A 29 -3.15 -21.32 12.15
C ARG A 29 -2.61 -19.93 12.45
N GLY A 30 -3.50 -18.94 12.47
CA GLY A 30 -3.14 -17.55 12.70
C GLY A 30 -4.35 -16.62 12.63
N ASP A 31 -4.12 -15.32 12.74
CA ASP A 31 -5.13 -14.30 12.47
C ASP A 31 -5.18 -13.99 10.96
N PRO A 32 -6.30 -14.33 10.26
CA PRO A 32 -6.44 -14.07 8.84
C PRO A 32 -6.41 -12.58 8.50
N VAL A 33 -6.85 -11.72 9.42
CA VAL A 33 -6.86 -10.27 9.23
C VAL A 33 -5.45 -9.72 9.31
N ALA A 34 -4.69 -10.04 10.36
CA ALA A 34 -3.30 -9.62 10.47
C ALA A 34 -2.45 -10.12 9.29
N THR A 35 -2.66 -11.38 8.87
CA THR A 35 -1.95 -11.97 7.73
C THR A 35 -2.36 -11.31 6.42
N GLY A 36 -3.66 -11.10 6.20
CA GLY A 36 -4.17 -10.39 5.02
C GLY A 36 -3.59 -8.99 4.91
N LEU A 37 -3.62 -8.19 5.98
CA LEU A 37 -3.03 -6.83 5.98
C LEU A 37 -1.53 -6.83 5.64
N SER A 38 -0.79 -7.83 6.11
CA SER A 38 0.65 -7.95 5.82
C SER A 38 0.95 -8.37 4.38
N ARG A 39 0.03 -9.11 3.73
CA ARG A 39 0.21 -9.65 2.37
C ARG A 39 -0.40 -8.78 1.28
N SER A 40 -1.39 -7.95 1.61
CA SER A 40 -2.01 -7.03 0.66
C SER A 40 -1.09 -5.86 0.39
N MET A 41 -0.61 -5.77 -0.85
CA MET A 41 0.36 -4.78 -1.31
C MET A 41 -0.33 -3.72 -2.15
N VAL A 42 -0.04 -2.46 -1.86
CA VAL A 42 -0.51 -1.30 -2.62
C VAL A 42 0.70 -0.63 -3.26
N THR A 43 0.61 -0.37 -4.57
CA THR A 43 1.66 0.34 -5.30
C THR A 43 1.17 1.73 -5.69
N ALA A 44 1.98 2.75 -5.41
CA ALA A 44 1.80 4.11 -5.91
C ALA A 44 2.87 4.42 -6.95
N ALA A 45 2.49 5.13 -8.01
CA ALA A 45 3.40 5.53 -9.06
C ALA A 45 3.24 7.02 -9.39
N SER A 46 4.37 7.70 -9.61
CA SER A 46 4.41 9.03 -10.20
C SER A 46 5.03 8.95 -11.59
N THR A 47 4.36 9.55 -12.57
CA THR A 47 4.94 9.75 -13.91
C THR A 47 6.06 10.79 -13.87
N THR A 48 6.09 11.65 -12.85
CA THR A 48 7.20 12.57 -12.58
C THR A 48 8.40 11.74 -12.12
N HIS A 49 9.49 11.79 -12.88
CA HIS A 49 10.73 11.08 -12.59
C HIS A 49 10.61 9.54 -12.49
N SER A 50 9.50 8.94 -12.94
CA SER A 50 9.28 7.48 -12.95
C SER A 50 9.48 6.80 -11.59
N ILE A 51 8.90 7.40 -10.53
CA ILE A 51 9.00 6.87 -9.16
C ILE A 51 7.85 5.90 -8.92
N GLU A 52 8.16 4.75 -8.31
CA GLU A 52 7.20 3.73 -7.93
C GLU A 52 7.50 3.26 -6.50
N ALA A 53 6.48 3.11 -5.66
CA ALA A 53 6.64 2.62 -4.29
C ALA A 53 5.55 1.61 -3.95
N THR A 54 5.91 0.56 -3.21
CA THR A 54 4.98 -0.49 -2.79
C THR A 54 5.00 -0.65 -1.28
N MET A 55 3.82 -0.64 -0.67
CA MET A 55 3.62 -0.74 0.77
C MET A 55 2.54 -1.78 1.09
N SER A 56 2.72 -2.56 2.15
CA SER A 56 1.66 -3.46 2.65
C SER A 56 0.58 -2.66 3.38
N LEU A 57 -0.63 -3.19 3.52
CA LEU A 57 -1.65 -2.59 4.39
C LEU A 57 -1.30 -2.62 5.89
N ASP A 58 -0.28 -3.37 6.30
CA ASP A 58 0.37 -3.26 7.61
C ASP A 58 1.38 -2.08 7.72
N LEU A 59 1.35 -1.15 6.76
CA LEU A 59 2.17 0.07 6.71
C LEU A 59 3.69 -0.17 6.64
N LYS A 60 4.11 -1.34 6.13
CA LYS A 60 5.52 -1.65 5.87
C LYS A 60 5.84 -1.36 4.41
N LEU A 61 6.82 -0.49 4.19
CA LEU A 61 7.38 -0.25 2.86
C LEU A 61 8.16 -1.50 2.43
N SER A 62 7.82 -2.04 1.26
CA SER A 62 8.49 -3.21 0.68
C SER A 62 9.55 -2.80 -0.34
N ASN A 63 9.21 -1.84 -1.19
CA ASN A 63 10.03 -1.41 -2.30
C ASN A 63 9.81 0.08 -2.56
N ILE A 64 10.88 0.77 -2.94
CA ILE A 64 10.81 2.00 -3.71
C ILE A 64 11.77 1.91 -4.90
N ARG A 65 11.26 2.25 -6.08
CA ARG A 65 12.02 2.45 -7.31
C ARG A 65 12.14 3.93 -7.57
N LEU A 66 13.38 4.38 -7.57
CA LEU A 66 13.78 5.71 -8.01
C LEU A 66 14.36 5.62 -9.42
N PRO A 67 14.35 6.70 -10.21
CA PRO A 67 14.99 6.71 -11.52
C PRO A 67 16.49 6.39 -11.39
N HIS A 68 16.87 5.18 -11.79
CA HIS A 68 18.18 4.62 -11.47
C HIS A 68 19.31 5.13 -12.38
N ASP A 69 18.97 5.70 -13.54
CA ASP A 69 19.95 5.95 -14.61
C ASP A 69 20.33 7.42 -14.82
N ILE A 70 19.88 8.33 -13.96
CA ILE A 70 20.00 9.75 -14.30
C ILE A 70 20.24 10.67 -13.10
N ALA A 71 21.21 10.40 -12.23
CA ALA A 71 21.71 11.44 -11.32
C ALA A 71 22.46 12.52 -12.13
N ARG A 72 21.72 13.44 -12.77
CA ARG A 72 22.30 14.50 -13.63
C ARG A 72 23.00 15.59 -12.82
N SER A 73 22.51 15.87 -11.61
CA SER A 73 22.98 16.92 -10.73
C SER A 73 22.46 16.71 -9.30
N VAL A 74 23.04 17.45 -8.34
CA VAL A 74 22.54 17.49 -6.95
C VAL A 74 21.09 18.00 -6.89
N SER A 75 20.79 19.06 -7.65
CA SER A 75 19.43 19.60 -7.77
C SER A 75 18.42 18.58 -8.29
N PHE A 76 18.79 17.74 -9.24
CA PHE A 76 17.93 16.65 -9.70
C PHE A 76 17.66 15.62 -8.59
N CYS A 77 18.67 15.29 -7.78
CA CYS A 77 18.49 14.40 -6.64
C CYS A 77 17.54 15.00 -5.58
N GLU A 78 17.60 16.31 -5.35
CA GLU A 78 16.68 17.02 -4.45
C GLU A 78 15.24 16.97 -4.98
N GLU A 79 15.03 17.22 -6.26
CA GLU A 79 13.71 17.13 -6.92
C GLU A 79 13.12 15.71 -6.84
N VAL A 80 13.91 14.69 -7.18
CA VAL A 80 13.50 13.28 -7.07
C VAL A 80 13.16 12.91 -5.63
N SER A 81 13.94 13.40 -4.65
CA SER A 81 13.69 13.13 -3.23
C SER A 81 12.39 13.78 -2.75
N ALA A 82 12.12 15.01 -3.17
CA ALA A 82 10.87 15.71 -2.85
C ALA A 82 9.66 14.97 -3.44
N GLU A 83 9.74 14.57 -4.72
CA GLU A 83 8.66 13.82 -5.39
C GLU A 83 8.47 12.43 -4.76
N ALA A 84 9.55 11.74 -4.40
CA ALA A 84 9.46 10.46 -3.68
C ALA A 84 8.75 10.63 -2.33
N GLY A 85 8.99 11.74 -1.63
CA GLY A 85 8.28 12.10 -0.41
C GLY A 85 6.77 12.24 -0.63
N VAL A 86 6.35 12.87 -1.73
CA VAL A 86 4.93 12.99 -2.11
C VAL A 86 4.33 11.62 -2.39
N VAL A 87 4.99 10.78 -3.18
CA VAL A 87 4.53 9.41 -3.50
C VAL A 87 4.34 8.58 -2.22
N LEU A 88 5.31 8.62 -1.31
CA LEU A 88 5.25 7.88 -0.05
C LEU A 88 4.13 8.39 0.87
N THR A 89 3.91 9.71 0.89
CA THR A 89 2.83 10.32 1.69
C THR A 89 1.46 9.87 1.20
N GLU A 90 1.21 9.94 -0.10
CA GLU A 90 -0.06 9.50 -0.70
C GLU A 90 -0.28 8.00 -0.55
N LEU A 91 0.76 7.19 -0.77
CA LEU A 91 0.72 5.74 -0.58
C LEU A 91 0.39 5.38 0.87
N HIS A 92 1.09 5.99 1.83
CA HIS A 92 0.84 5.77 3.25
C HIS A 92 -0.59 6.17 3.62
N ALA A 93 -1.07 7.31 3.15
CA ALA A 93 -2.42 7.78 3.43
C ALA A 93 -3.49 6.81 2.87
N ALA A 94 -3.29 6.29 1.66
CA ALA A 94 -4.17 5.27 1.07
C ALA A 94 -4.18 3.98 1.88
N CYS A 95 -3.00 3.45 2.24
CA CYS A 95 -2.86 2.23 3.04
C CYS A 95 -3.49 2.40 4.43
N ALA A 96 -3.24 3.53 5.10
CA ALA A 96 -3.77 3.82 6.44
C ALA A 96 -5.31 3.92 6.43
N ARG A 97 -5.89 4.57 5.41
CA ARG A 97 -7.35 4.64 5.24
C ARG A 97 -7.95 3.25 5.00
N ALA A 98 -7.37 2.46 4.11
CA ALA A 98 -7.84 1.11 3.82
C ALA A 98 -7.75 0.20 5.05
N ARG A 99 -6.60 0.19 5.73
CA ARG A 99 -6.38 -0.54 7.00
C ARG A 99 -7.42 -0.18 8.05
N THR A 100 -7.69 1.12 8.23
CA THR A 100 -8.68 1.60 9.20
C THR A 100 -10.08 1.07 8.89
N LYS A 101 -10.50 1.12 7.61
CA LYS A 101 -11.80 0.60 7.17
C LYS A 101 -11.91 -0.92 7.40
N ILE A 102 -10.87 -1.68 7.08
CA ILE A 102 -10.85 -3.14 7.27
C ILE A 102 -10.96 -3.48 8.76
N LEU A 103 -10.15 -2.86 9.61
CA LEU A 103 -10.18 -3.11 11.05
C LEU A 103 -11.52 -2.69 11.67
N ALA A 104 -12.15 -1.63 11.16
CA ALA A 104 -13.49 -1.22 11.60
C ALA A 104 -14.56 -2.25 11.22
N ALA A 105 -14.51 -2.80 10.00
CA ALA A 105 -15.44 -3.83 9.54
C ALA A 105 -15.36 -5.09 10.41
N VAL A 106 -14.15 -5.58 10.68
CA VAL A 106 -13.92 -6.77 11.53
C VAL A 106 -14.44 -6.55 12.96
N ARG A 107 -14.23 -5.36 13.54
CA ARG A 107 -14.74 -5.04 14.89
C ARG A 107 -16.26 -4.85 14.93
N GLY A 108 -16.88 -4.49 13.82
CA GLY A 108 -18.34 -4.34 13.70
C GLY A 108 -19.08 -5.67 13.63
N GLU A 109 -18.47 -6.70 13.01
CA GLU A 109 -19.04 -8.04 12.92
C GLU A 109 -19.01 -8.80 14.26
N GLY A 110 -18.05 -8.51 15.15
CA GLY A 110 -17.97 -9.12 16.49
C GLY A 110 -19.00 -8.62 17.51
N LYS A 111 -19.97 -7.79 17.12
CA LYS A 111 -21.04 -7.25 17.98
C LYS A 111 -22.45 -7.75 17.62
N ARG A 112 -22.56 -8.72 16.71
CA ARG A 112 -23.84 -9.36 16.36
C ARG A 112 -23.92 -10.78 16.89
#